data_AF-A0A917EJF0-F1
#
_entry.id   AF-A0A917EJF0-F1
#
_cell.length_a   1.000
_cell.length_b   1.000
_cell.length_c   1.000
_cell.angle_alpha   90.00
_cell.angle_beta   90.00
_cell.angle_gamma   90.00
#
_symmetry.space_group_name_H-M   'P 1'
#
loop_
_entity.id
_entity.type
_entity.pdbx_description
1 polymer ?
#
loop_
_entity_poly.entity_id
_entity_poly.type
_entity_poly.pdbx_seq_one_letter_code
_entity_poly.pdbx_strand_id
1 'polypeptide(L)'
;MSISNKVHETENGYLEVFTTQRTGTEFGYRIVGAKPGPQVVVAGHCTSTVKVFERLLAIPTLPWMRGNLVLIRLDALDDLIHDITSIASIGVVDRTVILADSVSEEGDEKLQRRNYHMILRTCSQMGMVAGRGVAAG
;
A
#
# COMPACT_ATOMS: atom_id res chain seq x y z
N MET A 1 24.61 7.54 3.67
CA MET A 1 24.17 6.14 3.53
C MET A 1 22.87 6.15 2.75
N SER A 2 22.84 5.44 1.63
CA SER A 2 21.84 5.63 0.58
C SER A 2 20.67 4.68 0.76
N ILE A 3 19.46 5.21 0.70
CA ILE A 3 18.23 4.41 0.57
C ILE A 3 18.30 3.72 -0.79
N SER A 4 18.23 2.38 -0.83
CA SER A 4 18.15 1.64 -2.09
C SER A 4 16.68 1.50 -2.50
N ASN A 5 16.03 2.62 -2.78
CA ASN A 5 14.71 2.61 -3.39
C ASN A 5 14.85 2.16 -4.84
N LYS A 6 14.30 0.99 -5.18
CA LYS A 6 14.10 0.64 -6.59
C LYS A 6 12.89 1.41 -7.08
N VAL A 7 13.13 2.30 -8.03
CA VAL A 7 12.10 3.05 -8.72
C VAL A 7 11.76 2.31 -10.01
N HIS A 8 10.49 1.94 -10.15
CA HIS A 8 9.96 1.49 -11.42
C HIS A 8 9.10 2.62 -12.02
N GLU A 9 9.64 3.27 -13.05
CA GLU A 9 8.83 4.13 -13.92
C GLU A 9 7.90 3.25 -14.72
N THR A 10 6.60 3.43 -14.53
CA THR A 10 5.57 2.86 -15.40
C THR A 10 5.05 3.97 -16.30
N GLU A 11 4.60 3.66 -17.52
CA GLU A 11 4.19 4.64 -18.54
C GLU A 11 3.16 5.68 -18.06
N ASN A 12 2.52 5.47 -16.89
CA ASN A 12 1.52 6.37 -16.33
C ASN A 12 1.61 6.55 -14.79
N GLY A 13 2.72 6.16 -14.15
CA GLY A 13 2.80 6.05 -12.69
C GLY A 13 4.20 5.82 -12.12
N TYR A 14 4.38 6.18 -10.85
CA TYR A 14 5.63 5.94 -10.13
C TYR A 14 5.40 4.95 -8.98
N LEU A 15 6.13 3.84 -9.01
CA LEU A 15 6.14 2.82 -7.97
C LEU A 15 7.52 2.79 -7.29
N GLU A 16 7.53 3.05 -5.99
CA GLU A 16 8.70 2.94 -5.13
C GLU A 16 8.57 1.67 -4.30
N VAL A 17 9.64 0.88 -4.23
CA VAL A 17 9.70 -0.33 -3.39
C VAL A 17 10.54 -0.03 -2.16
N PHE A 18 9.97 -0.30 -0.98
CA PHE A 18 10.68 -0.21 0.29
C PHE A 18 11.32 -1.55 0.63
N THR A 19 12.63 -1.53 0.87
CA THR A 19 13.41 -2.70 1.27
C THR A 19 14.05 -2.47 2.63
N THR A 20 14.11 -3.50 3.47
CA THR A 20 14.81 -3.45 4.76
C THR A 20 16.30 -3.21 4.51
N GLN A 21 16.95 -2.43 5.37
CA GLN A 21 18.37 -2.09 5.15
C GLN A 21 19.30 -3.29 5.41
N ARG A 22 18.90 -4.16 6.34
CA ARG A 22 19.72 -5.28 6.78
C ARG A 22 19.63 -6.49 5.86
N THR A 23 18.42 -6.86 5.44
CA THR A 23 18.19 -8.09 4.67
C THR A 23 17.88 -7.82 3.21
N GLY A 24 17.57 -6.57 2.83
CA GLY A 24 17.10 -6.23 1.48
C GLY A 24 15.70 -6.77 1.18
N THR A 25 14.97 -7.22 2.20
CA THR A 25 13.62 -7.80 2.05
C THR A 25 12.64 -6.68 1.72
N GLU A 26 11.83 -6.87 0.69
CA GLU A 26 10.76 -5.94 0.36
C GLU A 26 9.68 -5.97 1.45
N PHE A 27 9.44 -4.82 2.08
CA PHE A 27 8.45 -4.67 3.14
C PHE A 27 7.33 -3.69 2.77
N GLY A 28 7.41 -3.03 1.62
CA GLY A 28 6.32 -2.16 1.21
C GLY A 28 6.49 -1.53 -0.15
N TYR A 29 5.45 -0.79 -0.55
CA TYR A 29 5.35 -0.13 -1.83
C TYR A 29 4.73 1.26 -1.65
N ARG A 30 5.21 2.27 -2.38
CA ARG A 30 4.49 3.54 -2.55
C ARG A 30 4.11 3.69 -4.01
N ILE A 31 2.81 3.81 -4.24
CA ILE A 31 2.24 4.17 -5.52
C ILE A 31 1.98 5.68 -5.47
N VAL A 32 2.65 6.43 -6.32
CA VAL A 32 2.46 7.87 -6.45
C VAL A 32 1.48 8.13 -7.59
N GLY A 33 0.40 8.83 -7.26
CA GLY A 33 -0.63 9.20 -8.21
C GLY A 33 -0.21 10.34 -9.14
N ALA A 34 -0.85 10.43 -10.29
CA ALA A 34 -0.57 11.43 -11.32
C ALA A 34 -0.90 12.89 -10.92
N LYS A 35 -1.60 13.11 -9.81
CA LYS A 35 -2.02 14.44 -9.34
C LYS A 35 -1.82 14.59 -7.83
N PRO A 36 -1.58 15.81 -7.33
CA PRO A 36 -1.57 16.08 -5.90
C PRO A 36 -2.89 15.68 -5.21
N GLY A 37 -2.77 15.12 -4.03
CA GLY A 37 -3.87 14.60 -3.22
C GLY A 37 -3.36 14.01 -1.91
N PRO A 38 -4.25 13.35 -1.15
CA PRO A 38 -3.92 12.83 0.17
C PRO A 38 -3.04 11.58 0.11
N GLN A 39 -2.36 11.31 1.21
CA GLN A 39 -1.57 10.10 1.39
C GLN A 39 -2.28 9.12 2.32
N VAL A 40 -2.57 7.94 1.79
CA VAL A 40 -3.14 6.81 2.54
C VAL A 40 -2.06 5.76 2.75
N VAL A 41 -1.84 5.38 4.01
CA VAL A 41 -1.01 4.23 4.38
C VAL A 41 -1.91 3.05 4.69
N VAL A 42 -1.61 1.90 4.09
CA VAL A 42 -2.24 0.62 4.37
C VAL A 42 -1.19 -0.29 4.99
N ALA A 43 -1.44 -0.82 6.16
CA ALA A 43 -0.53 -1.73 6.84
C ALA A 43 -1.25 -3.04 7.18
N GLY A 44 -0.56 -4.17 6.99
CA GLY A 44 -1.12 -5.49 7.31
C GLY A 44 -0.03 -6.47 7.73
N HIS A 45 -0.45 -7.49 8.47
CA HIS A 45 0.36 -8.67 8.79
C HIS A 45 -0.04 -9.82 7.86
N CYS A 46 0.86 -10.80 7.71
CA CYS A 46 0.64 -12.09 7.04
C CYS A 46 0.61 -12.12 5.50
N THR A 47 0.68 -13.34 4.97
CA THR A 47 0.69 -13.68 3.54
C THR A 47 -0.57 -13.23 2.79
N SER A 48 -1.72 -13.10 3.46
CA SER A 48 -2.95 -12.59 2.84
C SER A 48 -2.80 -11.13 2.39
N THR A 49 -2.02 -10.33 3.13
CA THR A 49 -1.73 -8.93 2.81
C THR A 49 -0.97 -8.82 1.48
N VAL A 50 -0.05 -9.75 1.20
CA VAL A 50 0.69 -9.79 -0.07
C VAL A 50 -0.26 -9.92 -1.24
N LYS A 51 -1.19 -10.89 -1.20
CA LYS A 51 -2.17 -11.11 -2.28
C LYS A 51 -3.07 -9.88 -2.50
N VAL A 52 -3.45 -9.17 -1.43
CA VAL A 52 -4.23 -7.92 -1.55
C VAL A 52 -3.41 -6.82 -2.22
N PHE A 53 -2.12 -6.68 -1.86
CA PHE A 53 -1.23 -5.69 -2.45
C PHE A 53 -0.94 -5.98 -3.93
N GLU A 54 -0.63 -7.24 -4.28
CA GLU A 54 -0.46 -7.66 -5.67
C GLU A 54 -1.70 -7.37 -6.50
N ARG A 55 -2.89 -7.64 -5.95
CA ARG A 55 -4.16 -7.33 -6.62
C ARG A 55 -4.38 -5.83 -6.83
N LEU A 56 -3.94 -4.98 -5.91
CA LEU A 56 -3.98 -3.52 -6.08
C LEU A 56 -2.99 -3.06 -7.15
N LEU A 57 -1.75 -3.55 -7.09
CA LEU A 57 -0.70 -3.22 -8.07
C LEU A 57 -1.07 -3.68 -9.49
N ALA A 58 -1.89 -4.72 -9.62
CA ALA A 58 -2.42 -5.19 -10.90
C ALA A 58 -3.50 -4.26 -11.50
N ILE A 59 -3.97 -3.23 -10.81
CA ILE A 59 -4.96 -2.28 -11.34
C ILE A 59 -4.25 -1.27 -12.28
N PRO A 60 -4.49 -1.32 -13.61
CA PRO A 60 -3.73 -0.49 -14.56
C PRO A 60 -3.99 1.01 -14.39
N THR A 61 -5.17 1.38 -13.88
CA THR A 61 -5.58 2.78 -13.69
C THR A 61 -5.22 3.33 -12.31
N LEU A 62 -4.63 2.53 -11.41
CA LEU A 62 -4.31 2.98 -10.06
C LEU A 62 -3.31 4.15 -10.05
N PRO A 63 -2.30 4.20 -10.94
CA PRO A 63 -1.46 5.37 -11.09
C PRO A 63 -2.18 6.69 -11.41
N TRP A 64 -3.39 6.64 -11.99
CA TRP A 64 -4.17 7.84 -12.29
C TRP A 64 -4.88 8.44 -11.08
N MET A 65 -4.73 7.83 -9.90
CA MET A 65 -5.25 8.38 -8.66
C MET A 65 -4.62 9.73 -8.31
N ARG A 66 -5.25 10.46 -7.40
CA ARG A 66 -4.67 11.62 -6.73
C ARG A 66 -3.99 11.17 -5.45
N GLY A 67 -2.86 11.81 -5.12
CA GLY A 67 -2.13 11.55 -3.90
C GLY A 67 -1.36 10.24 -3.94
N ASN A 68 -1.06 9.67 -2.77
CA ASN A 68 -0.15 8.53 -2.63
C ASN A 68 -0.83 7.39 -1.89
N LEU A 69 -0.65 6.15 -2.37
CA LEU A 69 -1.03 4.94 -1.66
C LEU A 69 0.23 4.20 -1.24
N VAL A 70 0.44 4.09 0.06
CA VAL A 70 1.58 3.40 0.67
C VAL A 70 1.09 2.09 1.25
N LEU A 71 1.72 0.99 0.88
CA LEU A 71 1.39 -0.38 1.28
C LEU A 71 2.55 -0.92 2.12
N ILE A 72 2.30 -1.34 3.36
CA ILE A 72 3.33 -1.78 4.31
C ILE A 72 2.98 -3.17 4.84
N ARG A 73 3.96 -4.06 4.75
CA ARG A 73 3.98 -5.39 5.35
C ARG A 73 4.65 -5.32 6.71
N LEU A 74 3.83 -5.40 7.76
CA LEU A 74 4.31 -5.31 9.14
C LEU A 74 5.07 -6.58 9.58
N ASP A 75 4.87 -7.70 8.90
CA ASP A 75 5.59 -8.96 9.12
C ASP A 75 7.02 -8.96 8.56
N ALA A 76 7.31 -8.10 7.56
CA ALA A 76 8.65 -7.97 6.99
C ALA A 76 9.51 -6.92 7.72
N LEU A 77 8.92 -6.20 8.68
CA LEU A 77 9.59 -5.24 9.56
C LEU A 77 10.21 -5.97 10.76
N ASP A 78 11.30 -6.71 10.50
CA ASP A 78 12.01 -7.50 11.52
C ASP A 78 12.73 -6.64 12.56
N ASP A 79 13.14 -5.41 12.21
CA ASP A 79 13.90 -4.51 13.08
C ASP A 79 13.50 -3.05 12.88
N LEU A 80 12.48 -2.64 13.64
CA LEU A 80 11.90 -1.31 13.58
C LEU A 80 12.97 -0.19 13.73
N ILE A 81 14.03 -0.43 14.51
CA ILE A 81 15.06 0.58 14.78
C ILE A 81 15.84 0.92 13.51
N HIS A 82 16.16 -0.08 12.70
CA HIS A 82 16.93 0.10 11.46
C HIS A 82 16.05 0.59 10.30
N ASP A 83 14.79 0.18 10.28
CA ASP A 83 13.85 0.52 9.21
C ASP A 83 13.11 1.86 9.45
N ILE A 84 13.24 2.49 10.63
CA ILE A 84 12.67 3.81 10.96
C ILE A 84 13.02 4.87 9.92
N THR A 85 14.25 4.87 9.38
CA THR A 85 14.66 5.87 8.38
C THR A 85 13.92 5.68 7.06
N SER A 86 13.67 4.43 6.65
CA SER A 86 12.86 4.09 5.49
C SER A 86 11.39 4.48 5.71
N ILE A 87 10.85 4.26 6.92
CA ILE A 87 9.48 4.67 7.29
C ILE A 87 9.36 6.20 7.36
N ALA A 88 10.38 6.91 7.85
CA ALA A 88 10.38 8.37 7.92
C ALA A 88 10.27 9.02 6.53
N SER A 89 10.74 8.33 5.48
CA SER A 89 10.59 8.80 4.08
C SER A 89 9.13 8.84 3.61
N ILE A 90 8.20 8.18 4.31
CA ILE A 90 6.78 8.19 3.98
C ILE A 90 6.24 9.63 4.02
N GLY A 91 6.67 10.44 4.99
CA GLY A 91 6.21 11.82 5.13
C GLY A 91 4.85 11.92 5.82
N VAL A 92 4.07 12.96 5.50
CA VAL A 92 2.77 13.21 6.15
C VAL A 92 1.73 12.18 5.69
N VAL A 93 1.05 11.57 6.65
CA VAL A 93 0.00 10.57 6.41
C VAL A 93 -1.35 11.17 6.76
N ASP A 94 -2.24 11.30 5.78
CA ASP A 94 -3.61 11.80 6.01
C ASP A 94 -4.52 10.73 6.60
N ARG A 95 -4.29 9.46 6.22
CA ARG A 95 -5.09 8.34 6.70
C ARG A 95 -4.29 7.04 6.77
N THR A 96 -4.48 6.28 7.84
CA THR A 96 -3.98 4.92 7.98
C THR A 96 -5.12 3.91 7.97
N VAL A 97 -4.93 2.80 7.25
CA VAL A 97 -5.82 1.63 7.21
C VAL A 97 -5.03 0.42 7.69
N ILE A 98 -5.51 -0.23 8.75
CA ILE A 98 -4.93 -1.49 9.22
C ILE A 98 -5.79 -2.63 8.69
N LEU A 99 -5.17 -3.57 7.98
CA LEU A 99 -5.86 -4.72 7.43
C LEU A 99 -6.16 -5.73 8.54
N ALA A 100 -7.35 -6.32 8.47
CA ALA A 100 -7.71 -7.44 9.33
C ALA A 100 -6.98 -8.69 8.86
N ASP A 101 -6.54 -9.50 9.82
CA ASP A 101 -5.87 -10.78 9.63
C ASP A 101 -6.81 -11.95 9.98
N SER A 102 -6.71 -13.06 9.26
CA SER A 102 -7.42 -14.30 9.56
C SER A 102 -6.48 -15.31 10.19
N VAL A 103 -6.88 -15.85 11.34
CA VAL A 103 -6.14 -16.93 12.00
C VAL A 103 -6.32 -18.29 11.28
N SER A 104 -7.24 -18.40 10.31
CA SER A 104 -7.51 -19.63 9.57
C SER A 104 -7.53 -19.44 8.06
N GLU A 105 -7.06 -20.45 7.32
CA GLU A 105 -6.98 -20.45 5.85
C GLU A 105 -8.36 -20.50 5.16
N GLU A 106 -9.37 -21.09 5.81
CA GLU A 106 -10.72 -21.28 5.23
C GLU A 106 -11.52 -19.97 5.02
N GLY A 107 -11.03 -18.83 5.54
CA GLY A 107 -11.65 -17.50 5.39
C GLY A 107 -10.91 -16.53 4.48
N ASP A 108 -9.77 -16.94 3.90
CA ASP A 108 -8.75 -16.05 3.33
C ASP A 108 -9.29 -15.22 2.14
N GLU A 109 -10.01 -15.83 1.18
CA GLU A 109 -10.49 -15.10 -0.01
C GLU A 109 -11.54 -14.02 0.30
N LYS A 110 -12.49 -14.31 1.19
CA LYS A 110 -13.51 -13.33 1.59
C LYS A 110 -12.87 -12.17 2.33
N LEU A 111 -11.88 -12.45 3.19
CA LEU A 111 -11.14 -11.43 3.91
C LEU A 111 -10.29 -10.57 2.97
N GLN A 112 -9.56 -11.19 2.03
CA GLN A 112 -8.81 -10.46 1.00
C GLN A 112 -9.71 -9.55 0.18
N ARG A 113 -10.87 -10.04 -0.27
CA ARG A 113 -11.84 -9.24 -1.01
C ARG A 113 -12.36 -8.07 -0.18
N ARG A 114 -12.66 -8.30 1.10
CA ARG A 114 -13.09 -7.26 2.04
C ARG A 114 -12.00 -6.20 2.22
N ASN A 115 -10.76 -6.62 2.49
CA ASN A 115 -9.60 -5.75 2.67
C ASN A 115 -9.33 -4.91 1.41
N TYR A 116 -9.36 -5.55 0.23
CA TYR A 116 -9.23 -4.88 -1.06
C TYR A 116 -10.30 -3.78 -1.26
N HIS A 117 -11.58 -4.11 -1.06
CA HIS A 117 -12.65 -3.12 -1.21
C HIS A 117 -12.61 -2.02 -0.14
N MET A 118 -12.16 -2.34 1.07
CA MET A 118 -11.95 -1.35 2.13
C MET A 118 -10.91 -0.31 1.72
N ILE A 119 -9.76 -0.74 1.19
CA ILE A 119 -8.70 0.16 0.70
C ILE A 119 -9.23 1.06 -0.41
N LEU A 120 -9.88 0.49 -1.43
CA LEU A 120 -10.43 1.28 -2.53
C LEU A 120 -11.52 2.25 -2.07
N ARG A 121 -12.37 1.84 -1.12
CA ARG A 121 -13.38 2.72 -0.53
C ARG A 121 -12.72 3.87 0.21
N THR A 122 -11.67 3.62 1.01
CA THR A 122 -10.92 4.68 1.68
C THR A 122 -10.31 5.64 0.66
N CYS A 123 -9.67 5.13 -0.39
CA CYS A 123 -9.13 5.96 -1.47
C CYS A 123 -10.23 6.82 -2.13
N SER A 124 -11.41 6.24 -2.37
CA SER A 124 -12.55 6.97 -2.94
C SER A 124 -13.10 8.05 -2.00
N GLN A 125 -13.23 7.76 -0.70
CA GLN A 125 -13.68 8.71 0.31
C GLN A 125 -12.71 9.88 0.48
N MET A 126 -11.42 9.61 0.31
CA MET A 126 -10.36 10.63 0.30
C MET A 126 -10.25 11.38 -1.04
N GLY A 127 -11.12 11.09 -2.02
CA GLY A 127 -11.07 11.73 -3.35
C GLY A 127 -9.85 11.36 -4.19
N MET A 128 -9.16 10.27 -3.85
CA MET A 128 -7.99 9.78 -4.59
C MET A 128 -8.39 9.13 -5.90
N VAL A 129 -9.44 8.31 -5.89
CA VAL A 129 -9.98 7.66 -7.08
C VAL A 129 -11.33 8.27 -7.43
N ALA A 130 -11.53 8.62 -8.71
CA ALA A 130 -12.85 8.98 -9.19
C ALA A 130 -13.71 7.71 -9.16
N GLY A 131 -14.80 7.73 -8.39
CA GLY A 131 -15.66 6.57 -8.13
C GLY A 131 -16.27 5.96 -9.40
N ARG A 132 -15.48 5.20 -10.16
CA ARG A 132 -15.98 4.22 -11.11
C ARG A 132 -16.23 2.93 -10.33
N GLY A 133 -17.40 2.83 -9.71
CA GLY A 133 -17.90 1.57 -9.14
C GLY A 133 -17.86 1.42 -7.61
N VAL A 134 -17.55 2.45 -6.83
CA VAL A 134 -17.73 2.41 -5.38
C VAL A 134 -19.10 3.01 -5.08
N ALA A 135 -20.11 2.15 -4.87
CA ALA A 135 -21.42 2.60 -4.42
C ALA A 135 -21.25 3.39 -3.11
N ALA A 136 -21.70 4.64 -3.11
CA ALA A 136 -21.93 5.40 -1.90
C ALA A 136 -23.03 4.64 -1.13
N GLY A 137 -22.62 3.96 -0.06
CA GLY A 137 -23.50 3.27 0.87
C GLY A 137 -23.20 3.77 2.26
#